data_AF-A0A9D3MMC6-F1
#
_entry.id   AF-A0A9D3MMC6-F1
#
_cell.length_a   1.000
_cell.length_b   1.000
_cell.length_c   1.000
_cell.angle_alpha   90.00
_cell.angle_beta   90.00
_cell.angle_gamma   90.00
#
_symmetry.space_group_name_H-M   'P 1'
#
loop_
_entity.id
_entity.type
_entity.pdbx_description
1 polymer ?
#
loop_
_entity_poly.entity_id
_entity_poly.type
_entity_poly.pdbx_seq_one_letter_code
_entity_poly.pdbx_strand_id
1 'polypeptide(L)'
;MNPVNATALYVSACRSVLQCDPRDPQSFAELCKLLPFFRQSLSCLVCGNLLQDPIAPTNSSCQHYVCKACKGKKMMMKPSCSWCKDYEQFEENKQLCILVECYRKLCEYITESPLAQQIASVVGGSSDILAMLREGLSLTEMKPEEPQVCLSLDLSHSPTPSTSEEPSVAQLETPPELPEAPLTPPSINGLHDCNGLTTVDELAASLPSRGRPHP
;
A
#
# COMPACT_ATOMS: atom_id res chain seq x y z
N MET A 1 11.03 -0.59 -14.85
CA MET A 1 10.04 -1.65 -14.58
C MET A 1 9.17 -1.25 -13.37
N ASN A 2 7.84 -1.37 -13.45
CA ASN A 2 6.93 -1.02 -12.35
C ASN A 2 6.68 -2.25 -11.44
N PRO A 3 6.94 -2.18 -10.12
CA PRO A 3 6.71 -3.26 -9.17
C PRO A 3 5.21 -3.39 -8.79
N VAL A 4 4.40 -3.78 -9.76
CA VAL A 4 2.93 -3.84 -9.63
C VAL A 4 2.47 -4.74 -8.47
N ASN A 5 3.12 -5.89 -8.25
CA ASN A 5 2.75 -6.81 -7.17
C ASN A 5 3.04 -6.20 -5.79
N ALA A 6 4.25 -5.66 -5.60
CA ALA A 6 4.62 -5.04 -4.32
C ALA A 6 3.75 -3.82 -4.02
N THR A 7 3.35 -3.05 -5.04
CA THR A 7 2.44 -1.91 -4.90
C THR A 7 1.04 -2.37 -4.47
N ALA A 8 0.49 -3.42 -5.10
CA ALA A 8 -0.82 -3.96 -4.73
C ALA A 8 -0.83 -4.52 -3.29
N LEU A 9 0.24 -5.21 -2.90
CA LEU A 9 0.42 -5.73 -1.54
C LEU A 9 0.56 -4.61 -0.51
N TYR A 10 1.30 -3.54 -0.83
CA TYR A 10 1.39 -2.35 0.02
C TYR A 10 0.02 -1.74 0.30
N VAL A 11 -0.77 -1.49 -0.76
CA VAL A 11 -2.11 -0.90 -0.64
C VAL A 11 -3.03 -1.79 0.20
N SER A 12 -2.97 -3.10 -0.05
CA SER A 12 -3.77 -4.08 0.69
C SER A 12 -3.38 -4.09 2.16
N ALA A 13 -2.07 -4.12 2.46
CA ALA A 13 -1.54 -4.14 3.82
C ALA A 13 -1.92 -2.88 4.59
N CYS A 14 -1.76 -1.69 3.98
CA CYS A 14 -2.17 -0.44 4.60
C CYS A 14 -3.66 -0.42 4.90
N ARG A 15 -4.49 -0.86 3.96
CA ARG A 15 -5.95 -0.93 4.17
C ARG A 15 -6.28 -1.84 5.35
N SER A 16 -5.71 -3.04 5.40
CA SER A 16 -5.93 -3.99 6.50
C SER A 16 -5.47 -3.44 7.85
N VAL A 17 -4.31 -2.77 7.91
CA VAL A 17 -3.81 -2.15 9.15
C VAL A 17 -4.71 -1.01 9.62
N LEU A 18 -5.09 -0.10 8.72
CA LEU A 18 -5.88 1.09 9.06
C LEU A 18 -7.34 0.78 9.37
N GLN A 19 -7.86 -0.35 8.89
CA GLN A 19 -9.24 -0.80 9.09
C GLN A 19 -9.35 -1.94 10.11
N CYS A 20 -8.25 -2.33 10.76
CA CYS A 20 -8.26 -3.41 11.74
C CYS A 20 -9.15 -3.03 12.94
N ASP A 21 -10.23 -3.80 13.18
CA ASP A 21 -11.06 -3.60 14.38
C ASP A 21 -10.45 -4.41 15.52
N PRO A 22 -9.98 -3.78 16.60
CA PRO A 22 -9.38 -4.49 17.73
C PRO A 22 -10.35 -5.43 18.44
N ARG A 23 -11.66 -5.33 18.19
CA ARG A 23 -12.69 -6.22 18.75
C ARG A 23 -12.96 -7.42 17.86
N ASP A 24 -12.46 -7.43 16.63
CA ASP A 24 -12.59 -8.52 15.67
C ASP A 24 -11.25 -9.23 15.45
N PRO A 25 -11.03 -10.40 16.08
CA PRO A 25 -9.82 -11.20 15.88
C PRO A 25 -9.57 -11.61 14.43
N GLN A 26 -10.61 -11.69 13.59
CA GLN A 26 -10.48 -12.09 12.19
C GLN A 26 -9.79 -11.01 11.36
N SER A 27 -10.15 -9.74 11.55
CA SER A 27 -9.49 -8.60 10.89
C SER A 27 -7.97 -8.60 11.09
N PHE A 28 -7.56 -8.95 12.31
CA PHE A 28 -6.16 -9.06 12.70
C PHE A 28 -5.47 -10.31 12.11
N ALA A 29 -6.16 -11.45 12.05
CA ALA A 29 -5.64 -12.66 11.42
C ALA A 29 -5.35 -12.45 9.92
N GLU A 30 -6.18 -11.68 9.22
CA GLU A 30 -5.94 -11.33 7.81
C GLU A 30 -4.68 -10.47 7.64
N LEU A 31 -4.46 -9.50 8.53
CA LEU A 31 -3.22 -8.71 8.55
C LEU A 31 -1.98 -9.61 8.72
N CYS A 32 -2.04 -10.56 9.67
CA CYS A 32 -0.94 -11.50 9.92
C CYS A 32 -0.65 -12.41 8.73
N LYS A 33 -1.65 -12.72 7.90
CA LYS A 33 -1.45 -13.46 6.65
C LYS A 33 -0.83 -12.59 5.57
N LEU A 34 -1.24 -11.33 5.47
CA LEU A 34 -0.85 -10.44 4.37
C LEU A 34 0.57 -9.88 4.51
N LEU A 35 0.99 -9.53 5.72
CA LEU A 35 2.28 -8.90 5.99
C LEU A 35 3.48 -9.74 5.49
N PRO A 36 3.53 -11.07 5.67
CA PRO A 36 4.56 -11.93 5.07
C PRO A 36 4.67 -11.80 3.55
N PHE A 37 3.54 -11.76 2.83
CA PHE A 37 3.55 -11.62 1.38
C PHE A 37 4.07 -10.26 0.95
N PHE A 38 3.67 -9.20 1.65
CA PHE A 38 4.18 -7.86 1.36
C PHE A 38 5.69 -7.77 1.59
N ARG A 39 6.18 -8.24 2.76
CA ARG A 39 7.62 -8.34 3.01
C ARG A 39 8.32 -9.15 1.92
N GLN A 40 7.78 -10.33 1.60
CA GLN A 40 8.39 -11.22 0.60
C GLN A 40 8.52 -10.56 -0.77
N SER A 41 7.56 -9.73 -1.17
CA SER A 41 7.59 -8.97 -2.43
C SER A 41 8.70 -7.92 -2.49
N LEU A 42 9.26 -7.54 -1.32
CA LEU A 42 10.36 -6.60 -1.15
C LEU A 42 11.66 -7.28 -0.70
N SER A 43 11.73 -8.61 -0.78
CA SER A 43 12.94 -9.37 -0.45
C SER A 43 13.90 -9.39 -1.64
N CYS A 44 15.20 -9.28 -1.35
CA CYS A 44 16.23 -9.58 -2.32
C CYS A 44 16.29 -11.09 -2.63
N LEU A 45 16.26 -11.47 -3.90
CA LEU A 45 16.36 -12.88 -4.31
C LEU A 45 17.74 -13.53 -4.09
N VAL A 46 18.74 -12.80 -3.62
CA VAL A 46 20.07 -13.32 -3.32
C VAL A 46 20.28 -13.47 -1.82
N CYS A 47 20.12 -12.39 -1.05
CA CYS A 47 20.36 -12.42 0.39
C CYS A 47 19.12 -12.76 1.23
N GLY A 48 17.92 -12.72 0.64
CA GLY A 48 16.67 -12.99 1.35
C GLY A 48 16.22 -11.88 2.32
N ASN A 49 17.04 -10.85 2.55
CA ASN A 49 16.71 -9.70 3.39
C ASN A 49 15.84 -8.69 2.64
N LEU A 50 15.24 -7.75 3.37
CA LEU A 50 14.63 -6.55 2.79
C LEU A 50 15.63 -5.82 1.87
N LEU A 51 15.17 -5.37 0.71
CA LEU A 51 16.01 -4.73 -0.29
C LEU A 51 16.76 -3.50 0.25
N GLN A 52 18.04 -3.42 -0.06
CA GLN A 52 18.91 -2.25 0.15
C GLN A 52 19.44 -1.81 -1.22
N ASP A 53 19.27 -0.54 -1.58
CA ASP A 53 19.53 -0.01 -2.92
C ASP A 53 18.93 -0.91 -4.02
N PRO A 54 17.59 -1.03 -4.09
CA PRO A 54 16.92 -1.99 -4.95
C PRO A 54 17.21 -1.73 -6.43
N ILE A 55 17.66 -2.78 -7.11
CA ILE A 55 17.81 -2.83 -8.56
C ILE A 55 16.86 -3.87 -9.15
N ALA A 56 16.34 -3.59 -10.34
CA ALA A 56 15.39 -4.42 -11.06
C ALA A 56 15.77 -4.52 -12.54
N PRO A 57 15.42 -5.63 -13.22
CA PRO A 57 15.66 -5.76 -14.65
C PRO A 57 14.81 -4.74 -15.42
N THR A 58 15.43 -4.03 -16.37
CA THR A 58 14.77 -3.01 -17.20
C THR A 58 13.83 -3.62 -18.24
N ASN A 59 14.22 -4.76 -18.80
CA ASN A 59 13.60 -5.37 -19.97
C ASN A 59 12.78 -6.63 -19.65
N SER A 60 12.05 -6.64 -18.52
CA SER A 60 11.17 -7.77 -18.19
C SER A 60 10.04 -7.39 -17.23
N SER A 61 9.01 -8.22 -17.18
CA SER A 61 7.89 -8.14 -16.23
C SER A 61 7.98 -9.16 -15.09
N CYS A 62 9.14 -9.83 -14.92
CA CYS A 62 9.28 -10.96 -13.99
C CYS A 62 9.24 -10.59 -12.50
N GLN A 63 9.32 -9.29 -12.16
CA GLN A 63 9.22 -8.78 -10.79
C GLN A 63 10.28 -9.35 -9.82
N HIS A 64 11.47 -9.66 -10.34
CA HIS A 64 12.59 -10.18 -9.57
C HIS A 64 13.56 -9.07 -9.20
N TYR A 65 13.75 -8.85 -7.89
CA TYR A 65 14.53 -7.73 -7.37
C TYR A 65 15.73 -8.22 -6.58
N VAL A 66 16.81 -7.44 -6.62
CA VAL A 66 18.01 -7.69 -5.81
C VAL A 66 18.57 -6.39 -5.27
N CYS A 67 19.36 -6.46 -4.20
CA CYS A 67 20.15 -5.32 -3.74
C CYS A 67 21.23 -4.99 -4.76
N LYS A 68 21.66 -3.73 -4.85
CA LYS A 68 22.82 -3.32 -5.66
C LYS A 68 24.07 -4.14 -5.32
N ALA A 69 24.33 -4.36 -4.03
CA ALA A 69 25.43 -5.20 -3.54
C ALA A 69 25.28 -6.71 -3.85
N CYS A 70 24.12 -7.13 -4.36
CA CYS A 70 23.82 -8.51 -4.76
C CYS A 70 23.81 -8.73 -6.28
N LYS A 71 24.11 -7.71 -7.09
CA LYS A 71 24.25 -7.84 -8.55
C LYS A 71 25.27 -8.94 -8.90
N GLY A 72 24.92 -9.81 -9.86
CA GLY A 72 25.79 -10.89 -10.35
C GLY A 72 25.89 -12.13 -9.46
N LYS A 73 25.29 -12.12 -8.26
CA LYS A 73 25.33 -13.26 -7.32
C LYS A 73 24.21 -14.26 -7.60
N LYS A 74 24.40 -15.49 -7.12
CA LYS A 74 23.44 -16.58 -7.28
C LYS A 74 22.12 -16.28 -6.56
N MET A 75 21.03 -16.22 -7.33
CA MET A 75 19.68 -16.11 -6.78
C MET A 75 19.22 -17.42 -6.14
N MET A 76 18.37 -17.32 -5.10
CA MET A 76 17.84 -18.43 -4.30
C MET A 76 16.65 -19.15 -4.95
N MET A 77 16.17 -18.70 -6.11
CA MET A 77 15.03 -19.29 -6.81
C MET A 77 15.40 -20.51 -7.69
N LYS A 78 14.50 -21.49 -7.77
CA LYS A 78 14.57 -22.63 -8.71
C LYS A 78 13.21 -22.86 -9.36
N PRO A 79 13.12 -23.01 -10.70
CA PRO A 79 14.21 -22.83 -11.68
C PRO A 79 14.67 -21.36 -11.76
N SER A 80 15.85 -21.11 -12.32
CA SER A 80 16.33 -19.75 -12.55
C SER A 80 15.47 -19.03 -13.61
N CYS A 81 15.21 -17.74 -13.41
CA CYS A 81 14.45 -16.95 -14.37
C CYS A 81 15.26 -16.76 -15.66
N SER A 82 14.65 -16.99 -16.82
CA SER A 82 15.28 -16.75 -18.12
C SER A 82 15.62 -15.27 -18.37
N TRP A 83 14.82 -14.37 -17.80
CA TRP A 83 14.94 -12.91 -17.99
C TRP A 83 16.00 -12.25 -17.09
N CYS A 84 16.41 -12.90 -16.00
CA CYS A 84 17.36 -12.34 -15.03
C CYS A 84 18.79 -12.83 -15.22
N LYS A 85 19.13 -13.37 -16.41
CA LYS A 85 20.46 -13.90 -16.69
C LYS A 85 21.48 -12.80 -16.98
N ASP A 86 21.04 -11.73 -17.64
CA ASP A 86 21.89 -10.58 -17.95
C ASP A 86 21.81 -9.56 -16.82
N TYR A 87 22.85 -9.53 -15.98
CA TYR A 87 22.93 -8.62 -14.85
C TYR A 87 23.19 -7.17 -15.25
N GLU A 88 23.66 -6.91 -16.48
CA GLU A 88 23.89 -5.54 -16.94
C GLU A 88 22.59 -4.79 -17.21
N GLN A 89 21.48 -5.51 -17.38
CA GLN A 89 20.14 -4.93 -17.55
C GLN A 89 19.46 -4.57 -16.23
N PHE A 90 20.15 -4.65 -15.09
CA PHE A 90 19.59 -4.23 -13.81
C PHE A 90 19.93 -2.77 -13.52
N GLU A 91 18.88 -1.99 -13.29
CA GLU A 91 18.98 -0.57 -12.94
C GLU A 91 18.28 -0.29 -11.62
N GLU A 92 18.65 0.83 -10.99
CA GLU A 92 18.00 1.31 -9.77
C GLU A 92 16.51 1.55 -10.00
N ASN A 93 15.69 1.12 -9.05
CA ASN A 93 14.26 1.30 -9.11
C ASN A 93 13.75 2.18 -7.95
N LYS A 94 13.53 3.45 -8.24
CA LYS A 94 13.05 4.45 -7.26
C LYS A 94 11.72 4.07 -6.62
N GLN A 95 10.81 3.42 -7.35
CA GLN A 95 9.52 2.98 -6.79
C GLN A 95 9.71 1.87 -5.77
N LEU A 96 10.68 0.97 -5.97
CA LEU A 96 11.04 -0.01 -4.95
C LEU A 96 11.68 0.66 -3.72
N CYS A 97 12.53 1.67 -3.90
CA CYS A 97 13.09 2.43 -2.77
C CYS A 97 11.96 2.99 -1.89
N ILE A 98 10.94 3.61 -2.52
CA ILE A 98 9.77 4.15 -1.83
C ILE A 98 8.99 3.03 -1.13
N LEU A 99 8.70 1.92 -1.82
CA LEU A 99 7.92 0.82 -1.23
C LEU A 99 8.63 0.15 -0.05
N VAL A 100 9.96 0.04 -0.09
CA VAL A 100 10.76 -0.44 1.04
C VAL A 100 10.61 0.52 2.23
N GLU A 101 10.66 1.82 2.01
CA GLU A 101 10.46 2.81 3.08
C GLU A 101 9.03 2.79 3.62
N CYS A 102 8.04 2.66 2.73
CA CYS A 102 6.65 2.46 3.10
C CYS A 102 6.44 1.21 3.97
N TYR A 103 7.13 0.10 3.66
CA TYR A 103 7.11 -1.10 4.50
C TYR A 103 7.67 -0.83 5.90
N ARG A 104 8.80 -0.11 6.01
CA ARG A 104 9.38 0.27 7.31
C ARG A 104 8.41 1.11 8.13
N LYS A 105 7.83 2.15 7.52
CA LYS A 105 6.84 3.02 8.18
C LYS A 105 5.57 2.28 8.59
N LEU A 106 5.13 1.31 7.79
CA LEU A 106 4.02 0.46 8.19
C LEU A 106 4.38 -0.43 9.39
N CYS A 107 5.60 -0.98 9.43
CA CYS A 107 6.07 -1.76 10.58
C CYS A 107 6.15 -0.90 11.85
N GLU A 108 6.71 0.31 11.75
CA GLU A 108 6.77 1.31 12.83
C GLU A 108 5.36 1.58 13.39
N TYR A 109 4.43 1.95 12.51
CA TYR A 109 3.04 2.20 12.88
C TYR A 109 2.40 1.01 13.60
N ILE A 110 2.55 -0.22 13.08
CA ILE A 110 2.00 -1.42 13.70
C ILE A 110 2.57 -1.59 15.10
N THR A 111 3.88 -1.43 15.27
CA THR A 111 4.56 -1.64 16.57
C THR A 111 4.25 -0.58 17.62
N GLU A 112 3.94 0.65 17.20
CA GLU A 112 3.56 1.74 18.11
C GLU A 112 2.05 1.78 18.41
N SER A 113 1.24 1.07 17.62
CA SER A 113 -0.21 1.01 17.81
C SER A 113 -0.64 -0.06 18.84
N PRO A 114 -1.89 -0.02 19.33
CA PRO A 114 -2.46 -1.11 20.14
C PRO A 114 -2.45 -2.49 19.47
N LEU A 115 -2.25 -2.56 18.14
CA LEU A 115 -2.12 -3.81 17.40
C LEU A 115 -0.89 -4.63 17.86
N ALA A 116 0.16 -3.98 18.36
CA ALA A 116 1.34 -4.67 18.89
C ALA A 116 1.00 -5.63 20.04
N GLN A 117 0.06 -5.23 20.91
CA GLN A 117 -0.41 -6.07 22.02
C GLN A 117 -1.25 -7.25 21.51
N GLN A 118 -1.99 -7.07 20.42
CA GLN A 118 -2.74 -8.15 19.76
C GLN A 118 -1.81 -9.15 19.08
N ILE A 119 -0.73 -8.67 18.45
CA ILE A 119 0.35 -9.52 17.91
C ILE A 119 0.97 -10.38 19.00
N ALA A 120 1.20 -9.82 20.18
CA ALA A 120 1.78 -10.55 21.30
C ALA A 120 0.81 -11.57 21.96
N SER A 121 -0.52 -11.37 21.83
CA SER A 121 -1.54 -12.12 22.60
C SER A 121 -2.34 -13.14 21.78
N VAL A 122 -2.83 -12.78 20.59
CA VAL A 122 -3.68 -13.64 19.75
C VAL A 122 -2.85 -14.68 19.01
N VAL A 123 -1.64 -14.27 18.65
CA VAL A 123 -0.67 -15.12 18.00
C VAL A 123 0.30 -15.52 19.11
N GLY A 124 0.27 -16.77 19.56
CA GLY A 124 1.26 -17.32 20.50
C GLY A 124 2.67 -17.31 19.90
N GLY A 125 3.23 -16.12 19.68
CA GLY A 125 4.52 -15.86 19.06
C GLY A 125 4.67 -16.48 17.67
N SER A 126 4.01 -15.94 16.64
CA SER A 126 4.55 -16.09 15.29
C SER A 126 5.82 -15.26 15.28
N SER A 127 6.91 -15.89 15.75
CA SER A 127 8.24 -15.34 15.83
C SER A 127 8.62 -14.66 14.52
N ASP A 128 8.10 -15.18 13.40
CA ASP A 128 8.29 -14.67 12.05
C ASP A 128 7.66 -13.27 11.85
N ILE A 129 6.45 -13.02 12.34
CA ILE A 129 5.79 -11.69 12.23
C ILE A 129 6.58 -10.66 13.05
N LEU A 130 6.94 -11.01 14.28
CA LEU A 130 7.73 -10.12 15.14
C LEU A 130 9.13 -9.87 14.56
N ALA A 131 9.76 -10.88 13.96
CA ALA A 131 11.05 -10.74 13.30
C ALA A 131 10.97 -9.79 12.09
N MET A 132 9.91 -9.89 11.28
CA MET A 132 9.68 -8.97 10.16
C MET A 132 9.44 -7.54 10.64
N LEU A 133 8.63 -7.33 11.68
CA LEU A 133 8.42 -5.99 12.24
C LEU A 133 9.74 -5.40 12.76
N ARG A 134 10.57 -6.21 13.42
CA ARG A 134 11.91 -5.80 13.86
C ARG A 134 12.86 -5.50 12.69
N GLU A 135 12.81 -6.27 11.60
CA GLU A 135 13.56 -6.00 10.37
C GLU A 135 13.14 -4.64 9.79
N GLY A 136 11.84 -4.33 9.76
CA GLY A 136 11.31 -3.04 9.30
C GLY A 136 11.72 -1.85 10.19
N LEU A 137 11.85 -2.07 11.50
CA LEU A 137 12.34 -1.08 12.47
C LEU A 137 13.86 -0.90 12.43
N SER A 138 14.59 -1.91 11.97
CA SER A 138 16.03 -1.85 11.83
C SER A 138 16.36 -0.97 10.63
N LEU A 139 16.52 0.35 10.85
CA LEU A 139 17.59 1.20 10.30
C LEU A 139 17.37 2.71 10.65
N THR A 140 17.97 3.13 11.77
CA THR A 140 18.25 4.54 12.11
C THR A 140 19.74 4.69 12.46
N GLU A 141 20.67 4.21 11.63
CA GLU A 141 22.12 4.44 11.84
C GLU A 141 22.84 4.66 10.50
N MET A 142 22.28 5.54 9.68
CA MET A 142 23.04 6.27 8.64
C MET A 142 22.58 7.74 8.64
N LYS A 143 23.23 8.57 9.45
CA LYS A 143 23.35 10.04 9.26
C LYS A 143 24.86 10.36 9.21
N PRO A 144 25.32 11.42 8.54
CA PRO A 144 24.68 12.73 8.32
C PRO A 144 24.41 12.99 6.81
N GLU A 145 23.54 13.88 6.34
CA GLU A 145 23.39 15.32 6.62
C GLU A 145 21.95 15.78 6.30
N GLU A 146 21.42 16.72 7.09
CA GLU A 146 20.20 17.44 6.76
C GLU A 146 20.51 18.70 5.94
N PRO A 147 19.63 19.07 5.01
CA PRO A 147 19.21 20.45 4.86
C PRO A 147 17.89 20.62 5.62
N GLN A 148 17.97 21.37 6.73
CA GLN A 148 16.81 21.83 7.45
C GLN A 148 15.91 22.66 6.52
N VAL A 149 14.70 22.17 6.27
CA VAL A 149 13.58 23.02 5.86
C VAL A 149 12.51 22.85 6.90
N CYS A 150 12.63 23.66 7.95
CA CYS A 150 11.60 23.85 8.96
C CYS A 150 10.46 24.63 8.28
N LEU A 151 9.40 23.93 7.88
CA LEU A 151 8.11 24.59 7.59
C LEU A 151 7.35 24.68 8.90
N SER A 152 7.74 25.66 9.71
CA SER A 152 6.93 26.15 10.82
C SER A 152 5.66 26.76 10.25
N LEU A 153 4.54 26.06 10.36
CA LEU A 153 3.22 26.68 10.29
C LEU A 153 2.96 27.29 11.67
N ASP A 154 3.37 28.55 11.82
CA ASP A 154 2.98 29.40 12.95
C ASP A 154 1.46 29.59 12.93
N LEU A 155 0.75 28.78 13.72
CA LEU A 155 -0.67 28.98 13.99
C LEU A 155 -0.81 30.16 14.96
N SER A 156 -0.70 31.36 14.41
CA SER A 156 -0.90 32.61 15.13
C SER A 156 -2.38 32.78 15.48
N HIS A 157 -2.67 32.62 16.77
CA HIS A 157 -3.79 33.14 17.54
C HIS A 157 -4.76 34.08 16.78
N SER A 158 -6.03 33.70 16.72
CA SER A 158 -7.14 34.64 16.49
C SER A 158 -8.12 34.58 17.67
N PRO A 159 -8.48 35.73 18.26
CA PRO A 159 -9.25 35.79 19.49
C PRO A 159 -10.75 35.54 19.25
N THR A 160 -11.38 34.91 20.23
CA THR A 160 -12.84 34.84 20.42
C THR A 160 -13.43 36.22 20.73
N PRO A 161 -14.67 36.50 20.31
CA PRO A 161 -15.55 37.35 21.10
C PRO A 161 -16.81 36.59 21.52
N SER A 162 -17.09 36.66 22.82
CA SER A 162 -18.35 36.25 23.45
C SER A 162 -19.40 37.37 23.39
N THR A 163 -20.66 36.92 23.29
CA THR A 163 -21.91 37.39 23.93
C THR A 163 -22.50 38.78 23.59
N SER A 164 -23.79 38.73 23.17
CA SER A 164 -24.96 39.63 23.37
C SER A 164 -24.79 41.16 23.20
N GLU A 165 -25.67 41.95 22.57
CA GLU A 165 -27.12 42.13 22.78
C GLU A 165 -27.76 42.88 21.57
N GLU A 166 -29.04 42.62 21.29
CA GLU A 166 -30.00 43.43 20.48
C GLU A 166 -30.36 44.76 21.21
N PRO A 167 -30.81 45.88 20.58
CA PRO A 167 -32.05 45.89 19.77
C PRO A 167 -32.23 46.97 18.65
N SER A 168 -33.27 46.73 17.83
CA SER A 168 -34.30 47.69 17.36
C SER A 168 -34.23 48.35 15.95
N VAL A 169 -35.10 47.83 15.07
CA VAL A 169 -36.09 48.49 14.17
C VAL A 169 -35.63 49.52 13.12
N ALA A 170 -35.79 49.17 11.82
CA ALA A 170 -36.70 49.85 10.85
C ALA A 170 -36.59 49.27 9.42
N GLN A 171 -37.74 48.86 8.85
CA GLN A 171 -38.30 49.07 7.48
C GLN A 171 -37.38 48.97 6.23
N LEU A 172 -37.75 48.47 5.05
CA LEU A 172 -38.94 47.89 4.39
C LEU A 172 -38.43 47.39 3.00
N GLU A 173 -39.23 46.58 2.31
CA GLU A 173 -39.26 46.34 0.84
C GLU A 173 -38.76 44.97 0.29
N THR A 174 -39.73 44.25 -0.29
CA THR A 174 -39.69 43.12 -1.25
C THR A 174 -40.75 43.42 -2.33
N PRO A 175 -40.89 42.69 -3.47
CA PRO A 175 -39.99 41.81 -4.26
C PRO A 175 -40.06 42.16 -5.79
N PRO A 176 -39.60 41.33 -6.76
CA PRO A 176 -40.46 40.22 -7.26
C PRO A 176 -39.76 38.89 -7.67
N GLU A 177 -40.54 37.81 -7.57
CA GLU A 177 -40.52 36.49 -8.25
C GLU A 177 -40.31 36.57 -9.78
N LEU A 178 -39.92 35.59 -10.62
CA LEU A 178 -39.74 34.10 -10.73
C LEU A 178 -38.95 33.89 -12.09
N PRO A 179 -38.62 32.68 -12.67
CA PRO A 179 -39.11 31.32 -12.40
C PRO A 179 -38.08 30.16 -12.34
N GLU A 180 -38.52 29.05 -11.74
CA GLU A 180 -37.90 27.71 -11.68
C GLU A 180 -37.90 26.93 -13.02
N ALA A 181 -36.86 26.10 -13.25
CA ALA A 181 -36.89 24.75 -13.85
C ALA A 181 -35.48 24.05 -13.70
N PRO A 182 -35.27 22.73 -13.98
CA PRO A 182 -34.94 21.74 -12.93
C PRO A 182 -33.60 20.98 -13.07
N LEU A 183 -33.15 20.40 -11.93
CA LEU A 183 -32.38 19.15 -11.70
C LEU A 183 -31.10 18.83 -12.54
N THR A 184 -29.94 18.76 -11.88
CA THR A 184 -28.96 17.64 -11.93
C THR A 184 -27.92 17.74 -10.77
N PRO A 185 -27.50 16.63 -10.13
CA PRO A 185 -26.50 16.64 -9.06
C PRO A 185 -25.06 16.76 -9.59
N PRO A 186 -24.10 17.22 -8.76
CA PRO A 186 -22.74 17.52 -9.21
C PRO A 186 -21.98 16.24 -9.59
N SER A 187 -21.31 16.29 -10.74
CA SER A 187 -20.44 15.25 -11.27
C SER A 187 -19.34 14.92 -10.26
N ILE A 188 -19.34 13.69 -9.75
CA ILE A 188 -18.19 13.12 -9.06
C ILE A 188 -17.13 12.78 -10.11
N ASN A 189 -15.91 13.29 -9.90
CA ASN A 189 -14.76 12.98 -10.73
C ASN A 189 -14.21 11.59 -10.34
N GLY A 190 -14.99 10.55 -10.62
CA GLY A 190 -14.63 9.16 -10.36
C GLY A 190 -13.94 8.56 -11.58
N LEU A 191 -12.64 8.27 -11.47
CA LEU A 191 -11.96 7.29 -12.32
C LEU A 191 -12.70 5.96 -12.19
N HIS A 192 -13.61 5.69 -13.13
CA HIS A 192 -14.04 4.33 -13.43
C HIS A 192 -13.00 3.73 -14.39
N ASP A 193 -12.75 2.42 -14.26
CA ASP A 193 -12.00 1.59 -15.22
C ASP A 193 -10.53 1.26 -14.91
N CYS A 194 -10.19 1.00 -13.64
CA CYS A 194 -8.91 0.34 -13.29
C CYS A 194 -9.04 -0.96 -12.49
N ASN A 195 -10.23 -1.59 -12.48
CA ASN A 195 -10.41 -2.90 -11.84
C ASN A 195 -10.89 -3.91 -12.87
N GLY A 196 -9.93 -4.57 -13.54
CA GLY A 196 -10.16 -5.73 -14.42
C GLY A 196 -10.64 -6.97 -13.67
N LEU A 197 -11.78 -6.86 -13.00
CA LEU A 197 -12.56 -7.98 -12.47
C LEU A 197 -13.89 -7.98 -13.21
N THR A 198 -13.89 -8.56 -14.42
CA THR A 198 -15.14 -8.94 -15.07
C THR A 198 -15.80 -10.04 -14.26
N THR A 199 -17.06 -9.78 -13.96
CA THR A 199 -18.06 -10.60 -13.27
C THR A 199 -18.01 -12.08 -13.65
N VAL A 200 -18.12 -12.91 -12.62
CA VAL A 200 -18.28 -14.37 -12.68
C VAL A 200 -19.68 -14.74 -13.20
N ASP A 201 -19.93 -14.67 -14.51
CA ASP A 201 -21.04 -15.41 -15.13
C ASP A 201 -20.92 -15.42 -16.68
N GLU A 202 -19.92 -16.12 -17.23
CA GLU A 202 -20.00 -16.64 -18.62
C GLU A 202 -18.90 -17.68 -18.89
N LEU A 203 -19.04 -18.89 -18.34
CA LEU A 203 -18.25 -20.04 -18.81
C LEU A 203 -19.15 -21.27 -18.93
N ALA A 204 -20.13 -21.18 -19.82
CA ALA A 204 -20.95 -22.30 -20.27
C ALA A 204 -21.04 -22.33 -21.80
N ALA A 205 -19.90 -22.51 -22.47
CA ALA A 205 -19.87 -23.04 -23.84
C ALA A 205 -18.44 -23.45 -24.22
N SER A 206 -18.33 -24.61 -24.88
CA SER A 206 -17.15 -25.15 -25.60
C SER A 206 -16.39 -26.27 -24.90
N LEU A 207 -17.04 -27.44 -24.76
CA LEU A 207 -16.34 -28.73 -24.70
C LEU A 207 -16.23 -29.33 -26.12
N PRO A 208 -15.05 -29.79 -26.57
CA PRO A 208 -14.95 -30.60 -27.78
C PRO A 208 -15.38 -32.05 -27.50
N SER A 209 -16.19 -32.58 -28.41
CA SER A 209 -16.80 -33.91 -28.41
C SER A 209 -15.76 -35.03 -28.42
N ARG A 210 -15.83 -35.91 -27.41
CA ARG A 210 -15.06 -37.16 -27.33
C ARG A 210 -15.86 -38.29 -27.99
N GLY A 211 -15.25 -38.94 -28.97
CA GLY A 211 -15.85 -40.00 -29.78
C GLY A 211 -16.39 -41.18 -28.95
N ARG A 212 -17.53 -41.69 -29.42
CA ARG A 212 -18.23 -42.88 -28.90
C ARG A 212 -17.55 -44.16 -29.45
N PRO A 213 -17.38 -45.24 -28.69
CA PRO A 213 -17.12 -46.57 -29.24
C PRO A 213 -18.44 -47.26 -29.62
N HIS A 214 -18.46 -47.96 -30.75
CA HIS A 214 -19.53 -48.87 -31.17
C HIS A 214 -19.05 -50.35 -30.96
N PRO A 215 -19.98 -51.33 -30.97
CA PRO A 215 -20.06 -52.50 -30.09
C PRO A 215 -19.08 -53.64 -30.40
#